data_AF-A0A812VB82-F1
#
_entry.id   AF-A0A812VB82-F1
#
_cell.length_a   1.000
_cell.length_b   1.000
_cell.length_c   1.000
_cell.angle_alpha   90.00
_cell.angle_beta   90.00
_cell.angle_gamma   90.00
#
_symmetry.space_group_name_H-M   'P 1'
#
loop_
_entity.id
_entity.type
_entity.pdbx_description
1 polymer ?
#
loop_
_entity_poly.entity_id
_entity_poly.type
_entity_poly.pdbx_seq_one_letter_code
_entity_poly.pdbx_strand_id
1 'polypeptide(L)'
;MPMIVGVGAAVTTLLVLRALRRRLSPVVTSKLACRCGKIQGEISAIRQDSIRIHCYCGDCREYAKFIASLGEQGDTTIGEYGDSRLVQVCKSALKITQGHELIKLARKAAKPDGKGQLIMHRYYASCCSVPLYNTVDFLGFVGVFTDFLDEHCMEYAGPIRMFPEEALGAPPNPEADVSFPDLFWKQLRYLWWRKCGPFDYTQEPVYWASASDTKKDD
;
A
#
# COMPACT_ATOMS: atom_id res chain seq x y z
N MET A 1 19.43 -40.24 1.73
CA MET A 1 18.21 -40.21 0.91
C MET A 1 16.86 -40.19 1.65
N PRO A 2 16.69 -40.47 2.97
CA PRO A 2 15.37 -40.38 3.61
C PRO A 2 14.92 -38.94 3.95
N MET A 3 15.86 -38.00 4.17
CA MET A 3 15.50 -36.60 4.47
C MET A 3 14.83 -35.86 3.31
N ILE A 4 15.15 -36.19 2.05
CA ILE A 4 14.62 -35.48 0.88
C ILE A 4 13.13 -35.79 0.66
N VAL A 5 12.70 -37.01 0.97
CA VAL A 5 11.29 -37.44 0.84
C VAL A 5 10.41 -36.76 1.91
N GLY A 6 10.92 -36.61 3.14
CA GLY A 6 10.20 -35.93 4.24
C GLY A 6 9.96 -34.44 3.99
N VAL A 7 10.92 -33.74 3.37
CA VAL A 7 10.80 -32.31 3.04
C VAL A 7 9.73 -32.08 1.96
N GLY A 8 9.67 -32.94 0.94
CA GLY A 8 8.68 -32.83 -0.14
C GLY A 8 7.23 -32.98 0.35
N ALA A 9 6.98 -33.92 1.26
CA ALA A 9 5.65 -34.14 1.84
C ALA A 9 5.20 -32.95 2.72
N ALA A 10 6.11 -32.39 3.51
CA ALA A 10 5.84 -31.23 4.36
C ALA A 10 5.52 -29.97 3.54
N VAL A 11 6.30 -29.70 2.48
CA VAL A 11 6.04 -28.57 1.56
C VAL A 11 4.69 -28.73 0.87
N THR A 12 4.38 -29.92 0.36
CA THR A 12 3.10 -30.20 -0.31
C THR A 12 1.92 -29.96 0.64
N THR A 13 2.01 -30.49 1.86
CA THR A 13 0.98 -30.30 2.90
C THR A 13 0.77 -28.82 3.20
N LEU A 14 1.85 -28.07 3.39
CA LEU A 14 1.79 -26.63 3.64
C LEU A 14 1.14 -25.85 2.48
N LEU A 15 1.46 -26.19 1.23
CA LEU A 15 0.86 -25.57 0.05
C LEU A 15 -0.64 -25.87 -0.05
N VAL A 16 -1.05 -27.10 0.23
CA VAL A 16 -2.47 -27.50 0.27
C VAL A 16 -3.21 -26.74 1.37
N LEU A 17 -2.65 -26.66 2.59
CA LEU A 17 -3.25 -25.90 3.69
C LEU A 17 -3.40 -24.41 3.35
N ARG A 18 -2.39 -23.81 2.70
CA ARG A 18 -2.48 -22.42 2.22
C ARG A 18 -3.56 -22.25 1.15
N ALA A 19 -3.65 -23.17 0.20
CA ALA A 19 -4.67 -23.13 -0.85
C ALA A 19 -6.09 -23.29 -0.26
N LEU A 20 -6.26 -24.19 0.71
CA LEU A 20 -7.53 -24.38 1.44
C LEU A 20 -7.90 -23.16 2.26
N ARG A 21 -6.98 -22.63 3.08
CA ARG A 21 -7.20 -21.42 3.88
C ARG A 21 -7.66 -20.26 2.99
N ARG A 22 -6.99 -20.06 1.85
CA ARG A 22 -7.38 -19.04 0.87
C ARG A 22 -8.76 -19.31 0.26
N ARG A 23 -9.04 -20.55 -0.15
CA ARG A 23 -10.34 -20.93 -0.75
C ARG A 23 -11.51 -20.71 0.20
N LEU A 24 -11.29 -20.95 1.50
CA LEU A 24 -12.29 -20.77 2.55
C LEU A 24 -12.36 -19.33 3.06
N SER A 25 -11.45 -18.45 2.64
CA SER A 25 -11.45 -17.06 3.08
C SER A 25 -12.48 -16.23 2.32
N PRO A 26 -13.20 -15.33 3.00
CA PRO A 26 -14.19 -14.49 2.35
C PRO A 26 -13.53 -13.51 1.37
N VAL A 27 -14.30 -13.09 0.37
CA VAL A 27 -13.97 -11.93 -0.45
C VAL A 27 -14.47 -10.69 0.28
N VAL A 28 -13.58 -9.73 0.48
CA VAL A 28 -13.88 -8.43 1.09
C VAL A 28 -13.84 -7.39 -0.02
N THR A 29 -14.88 -6.57 -0.09
CA THR A 29 -14.98 -5.46 -1.06
C THR A 29 -15.15 -4.16 -0.31
N SER A 30 -14.33 -3.17 -0.63
CA SER A 30 -14.40 -1.83 -0.08
C SER A 30 -14.53 -0.84 -1.23
N LYS A 31 -15.50 0.07 -1.13
CA LYS A 31 -15.67 1.14 -2.12
C LYS A 31 -14.59 2.17 -1.92
N LEU A 32 -14.18 2.81 -3.01
CA LEU A 32 -13.25 3.92 -2.99
C LEU A 32 -13.89 5.19 -3.53
N ALA A 33 -13.64 6.30 -2.85
CA ALA A 33 -14.13 7.61 -3.21
C ALA A 33 -13.16 8.68 -2.72
N CYS A 34 -12.77 9.62 -3.59
CA CYS A 34 -12.03 10.79 -3.13
C CYS A 34 -12.98 11.69 -2.32
N ARG A 35 -12.45 12.64 -1.56
CA ARG A 35 -13.24 13.49 -0.66
C ARG A 35 -14.41 14.21 -1.36
N CYS A 36 -14.24 14.63 -2.61
CA CYS A 36 -15.30 15.28 -3.39
C CYS A 36 -16.14 14.32 -4.25
N GLY A 37 -15.90 13.01 -4.16
CA GLY A 37 -16.65 11.97 -4.85
C GLY A 37 -16.45 11.88 -6.37
N LYS A 38 -15.55 12.70 -6.95
CA LYS A 38 -15.30 12.73 -8.40
C LYS A 38 -14.51 11.51 -8.90
N ILE A 39 -13.70 10.90 -8.04
CA ILE A 39 -12.97 9.67 -8.32
C ILE A 39 -13.64 8.55 -7.51
N GLN A 40 -14.02 7.47 -8.18
CA GLN A 40 -14.75 6.34 -7.58
C GLN A 40 -14.28 4.99 -8.11
N GLY A 41 -14.66 3.93 -7.40
CA GLY A 41 -14.49 2.54 -7.80
C GLY A 41 -14.50 1.60 -6.60
N GLU A 42 -13.67 0.55 -6.64
CA GLU A 42 -13.60 -0.45 -5.57
C GLU A 42 -12.26 -1.18 -5.51
N ILE A 43 -11.96 -1.74 -4.34
CA ILE A 43 -11.06 -2.87 -4.20
C ILE A 43 -11.86 -4.11 -3.83
N SER A 44 -11.60 -5.25 -4.50
CA SER A 44 -12.21 -6.53 -4.15
C SER A 44 -11.14 -7.61 -4.09
N ALA A 45 -10.92 -8.17 -2.91
CA ALA A 45 -9.85 -9.14 -2.68
C ALA A 45 -10.27 -10.22 -1.67
N ILE A 46 -9.73 -11.42 -1.84
CA ILE A 46 -9.83 -12.45 -0.81
C ILE A 46 -9.11 -11.93 0.44
N ARG A 47 -9.74 -12.02 1.61
CA ARG A 47 -9.16 -11.53 2.88
C ARG A 47 -7.75 -12.08 3.13
N GLN A 48 -7.52 -13.36 2.81
CA GLN A 48 -6.22 -14.01 2.92
C GLN A 48 -5.17 -13.54 1.90
N ASP A 49 -5.57 -12.80 0.86
CA ASP A 49 -4.68 -12.14 -0.12
C ASP A 49 -4.67 -10.61 0.09
N SER A 50 -5.01 -10.14 1.29
CA SER A 50 -5.03 -8.71 1.65
C SER A 50 -4.21 -8.47 2.91
N ILE A 51 -3.73 -7.24 3.09
CA ILE A 51 -2.98 -6.83 4.29
C ILE A 51 -3.29 -5.36 4.60
N ARG A 52 -3.86 -5.08 5.75
CA ARG A 52 -3.88 -3.74 6.35
C ARG A 52 -2.49 -3.44 6.90
N ILE A 53 -1.99 -2.25 6.63
CA ILE A 53 -0.63 -1.82 6.95
C ILE A 53 -0.71 -0.48 7.66
N HIS A 54 -0.05 -0.37 8.80
CA HIS A 54 0.33 0.91 9.40
C HIS A 54 1.83 1.09 9.15
N CYS A 55 2.17 2.05 8.30
CA CYS A 55 3.55 2.34 7.92
C CYS A 55 4.04 3.61 8.61
N TYR A 56 5.12 3.49 9.38
CA TYR A 56 5.67 4.58 10.19
C TYR A 56 6.92 5.21 9.58
N CYS A 57 7.30 4.85 8.35
CA CYS A 57 8.53 5.40 7.77
C CYS A 57 8.42 6.90 7.50
N GLY A 58 9.55 7.60 7.59
CA GLY A 58 9.68 9.02 7.30
C GLY A 58 9.22 9.37 5.89
N ASP A 59 9.37 8.45 4.93
CA ASP A 59 8.92 8.62 3.56
C ASP A 59 7.39 8.75 3.45
N CYS A 60 6.64 7.99 4.25
CA CYS A 60 5.18 8.09 4.32
C CYS A 60 4.76 9.42 4.97
N ARG A 61 5.44 9.85 6.04
CA ARG A 61 5.19 11.15 6.67
C ARG A 61 5.50 12.33 5.75
N GLU A 62 6.58 12.27 4.99
CA GLU A 62 6.92 13.31 4.01
C GLU A 62 5.89 13.39 2.89
N TYR A 63 5.42 12.24 2.39
CA TYR A 63 4.33 12.21 1.42
C TYR A 63 3.05 12.84 1.98
N ALA A 64 2.70 12.56 3.23
CA ALA A 64 1.56 13.20 3.89
C ALA A 64 1.72 14.73 3.97
N LYS A 65 2.92 15.24 4.30
CA LYS A 65 3.20 16.69 4.29
C LYS A 65 3.07 17.29 2.90
N PHE A 66 3.58 16.62 1.87
CA PHE A 66 3.41 17.03 0.48
C PHE A 66 1.92 17.13 0.12
N ILE A 67 1.15 16.09 0.43
CA ILE A 67 -0.29 16.05 0.21
C ILE A 67 -1.03 17.20 0.92
N ALA A 68 -0.67 17.48 2.18
CA ALA A 68 -1.21 18.61 2.94
C ALA A 68 -0.85 19.98 2.33
N SER A 69 0.32 20.11 1.70
CA SER A 69 0.71 21.35 1.02
C SER A 69 -0.08 21.65 -0.26
N LEU A 70 -0.73 20.64 -0.85
CA LEU A 70 -1.51 20.80 -2.08
C LEU A 70 -2.93 21.35 -1.85
N GLY A 71 -3.36 21.55 -0.60
CA GLY A 71 -4.65 22.15 -0.27
C GLY A 71 -5.11 21.85 1.15
N GLU A 72 -6.21 22.47 1.58
CA GLU A 72 -6.76 22.29 2.91
C GLU A 72 -7.26 20.84 3.11
N GLN A 73 -6.45 20.05 3.80
CA GLN A 73 -6.93 18.79 4.37
C GLN A 73 -7.55 19.09 5.72
N GLY A 74 -8.82 18.71 5.90
CA GLY A 74 -9.30 18.43 7.26
C GLY A 74 -8.46 17.27 7.84
N ASP A 75 -8.34 17.23 9.16
CA ASP A 75 -7.72 16.16 9.94
C ASP A 75 -8.02 14.78 9.28
N THR A 76 -7.12 13.96 8.76
CA THR A 76 -5.70 13.70 9.01
C THR A 76 -5.21 12.72 7.93
N THR A 77 -4.09 12.98 7.23
CA THR A 77 -3.43 12.01 6.32
C THR A 77 -2.56 10.96 7.07
N ILE A 78 -2.40 11.13 8.38
CA ILE A 78 -1.54 10.32 9.25
C ILE A 78 -2.22 10.07 10.60
N GLY A 79 -1.99 8.89 11.19
CA GLY A 79 -2.45 8.57 12.53
C GLY A 79 -1.66 9.28 13.63
N GLU A 80 -2.15 9.13 14.87
CA GLU A 80 -1.59 9.74 16.09
C GLU A 80 -0.08 9.48 16.26
N TYR A 81 0.38 8.28 15.89
CA TYR A 81 1.78 7.86 16.01
C TYR A 81 2.58 8.13 14.72
N GLY A 82 2.05 8.93 13.80
CA GLY A 82 2.68 9.27 12.52
C GLY A 82 2.60 8.16 11.48
N ASP A 83 1.67 7.20 11.61
CA ASP A 83 1.45 6.14 10.62
C ASP A 83 0.63 6.60 9.42
N SER A 84 1.03 6.20 8.22
CA SER A 84 0.11 6.11 7.08
C SER A 84 -0.57 4.74 7.07
N ARG A 85 -1.88 4.74 6.85
CA ARG A 85 -2.71 3.53 6.88
C ARG A 85 -3.11 3.13 5.47
N LEU A 86 -2.84 1.88 5.11
CA LEU A 86 -3.10 1.36 3.77
C LEU A 86 -3.70 -0.04 3.83
N VAL A 87 -4.44 -0.41 2.78
CA VAL A 87 -4.76 -1.79 2.46
C VAL A 87 -3.95 -2.20 1.24
N GLN A 88 -3.06 -3.17 1.41
CA GLN A 88 -2.29 -3.77 0.34
C GLN A 88 -3.00 -5.01 -0.22
N VAL A 89 -3.26 -4.97 -1.52
CA VAL A 89 -3.86 -6.07 -2.30
C VAL A 89 -3.05 -6.29 -3.59
N CYS A 90 -3.38 -7.32 -4.36
CA CYS A 90 -2.83 -7.45 -5.70
C CYS A 90 -3.35 -6.32 -6.60
N LYS A 91 -2.54 -5.90 -7.58
CA LYS A 91 -2.90 -4.82 -8.52
C LYS A 91 -4.23 -5.03 -9.26
N SER A 92 -4.60 -6.28 -9.56
CA SER A 92 -5.86 -6.60 -10.25
C SER A 92 -7.11 -6.43 -9.39
N ALA A 93 -6.96 -6.33 -8.06
CA ALA A 93 -8.08 -6.13 -7.15
C ALA A 93 -8.59 -4.68 -7.16
N LEU A 94 -7.77 -3.72 -7.61
CA LEU A 94 -8.11 -2.31 -7.68
C LEU A 94 -8.76 -1.96 -9.02
N LYS A 95 -9.96 -1.37 -8.95
CA LYS A 95 -10.69 -0.86 -10.11
C LYS A 95 -11.15 0.57 -9.85
N ILE A 96 -10.73 1.50 -10.71
CA ILE A 96 -11.29 2.85 -10.77
C ILE A 96 -12.41 2.85 -11.82
N THR A 97 -13.61 3.24 -11.42
CA THR A 97 -14.80 3.30 -12.29
C THR A 97 -15.08 4.71 -12.80
N GLN A 98 -14.57 5.75 -12.13
CA GLN A 98 -14.78 7.15 -12.50
C GLN A 98 -13.58 8.03 -12.10
N GLY A 99 -13.31 9.08 -12.89
CA GLY A 99 -12.37 10.14 -12.53
C GLY A 99 -10.90 9.82 -12.77
N HIS A 100 -10.59 8.95 -13.74
CA HIS A 100 -9.20 8.58 -14.09
C HIS A 100 -8.34 9.79 -14.44
N GLU A 101 -8.91 10.77 -15.14
CA GLU A 101 -8.27 12.02 -15.55
C GLU A 101 -7.86 12.93 -14.36
N LEU A 102 -8.47 12.70 -13.19
CA LEU A 102 -8.18 13.44 -11.97
C LEU A 102 -7.11 12.77 -11.09
N ILE A 103 -6.58 11.62 -11.53
CA ILE A 103 -5.52 10.90 -10.83
C ILE A 103 -4.17 11.42 -11.29
N LYS A 104 -3.36 11.92 -10.34
CA LYS A 104 -2.01 12.43 -10.61
C LYS A 104 -0.94 11.58 -9.94
N LEU A 105 0.13 11.33 -10.68
CA LEU A 105 1.32 10.66 -10.18
C LEU A 105 2.25 11.64 -9.46
N ALA A 106 2.75 11.23 -8.30
CA ALA A 106 3.79 11.89 -7.55
C ALA A 106 4.94 10.91 -7.22
N ARG A 107 6.15 11.43 -7.14
CA ARG A 107 7.36 10.67 -6.74
C ARG A 107 8.21 11.52 -5.80
N LYS A 108 8.91 10.86 -4.87
CA LYS A 108 9.95 11.56 -4.12
C LYS A 108 11.09 11.91 -5.06
N ALA A 109 11.63 13.11 -4.95
CA ALA A 109 12.83 13.51 -5.69
C ALA A 109 13.96 12.50 -5.41
N ALA A 110 14.67 12.13 -6.47
CA ALA A 110 15.77 11.20 -6.32
C ALA A 110 16.95 11.88 -5.60
N LYS A 111 17.69 11.12 -4.79
CA LYS A 111 18.96 11.63 -4.26
C LYS A 111 19.93 11.91 -5.42
N PRO A 112 20.83 12.90 -5.30
CA PRO A 112 21.78 13.27 -6.36
C PRO A 112 22.66 12.13 -6.87
N ASP A 113 22.91 11.10 -6.06
CA ASP A 113 23.73 9.94 -6.40
C ASP A 113 22.95 8.79 -7.08
N GLY A 114 21.61 8.84 -7.07
CA GLY A 114 20.67 8.04 -7.88
C GLY A 114 20.74 6.50 -7.73
N LYS A 115 21.72 5.96 -7.01
CA LYS A 115 21.99 4.51 -6.95
C LYS A 115 21.12 3.83 -5.90
N GLY A 116 20.31 2.88 -6.34
CA GLY A 116 19.58 1.95 -5.47
C GLY A 116 18.24 2.45 -4.92
N GLN A 117 17.74 3.61 -5.36
CA GLN A 117 16.45 4.10 -4.87
C GLN A 117 15.29 3.34 -5.52
N LEU A 118 14.55 2.59 -4.70
CA LEU A 118 13.28 2.00 -5.07
C LEU A 118 12.27 3.13 -5.34
N ILE A 119 11.88 3.31 -6.60
CA ILE A 119 10.91 4.34 -6.97
C ILE A 119 9.51 3.86 -6.61
N MET A 120 8.97 4.41 -5.53
CA MET A 120 7.55 4.24 -5.20
C MET A 120 6.73 5.29 -5.94
N HIS A 121 5.78 4.82 -6.75
CA HIS A 121 4.78 5.65 -7.40
C HIS A 121 3.65 5.91 -6.41
N ARG A 122 3.33 7.17 -6.16
CA ARG A 122 2.22 7.56 -5.28
C ARG A 122 1.20 8.37 -6.07
N TYR A 123 -0.05 7.98 -6.02
CA TYR A 123 -1.13 8.61 -6.77
C TYR A 123 -2.05 9.36 -5.82
N TYR A 124 -2.48 10.54 -6.25
CA TYR A 124 -3.38 11.41 -5.48
C TYR A 124 -4.46 12.01 -6.38
N ALA A 125 -5.57 12.44 -5.77
CA ALA A 125 -6.65 13.11 -6.47
C ALA A 125 -6.30 14.59 -6.68
N SER A 126 -6.21 15.08 -7.92
CA SER A 126 -5.95 16.50 -8.19
C SER A 126 -7.09 17.43 -7.75
N CYS A 127 -8.31 16.89 -7.63
CA CYS A 127 -9.51 17.66 -7.31
C CYS A 127 -9.71 17.98 -5.82
N CYS A 128 -9.07 17.23 -4.92
CA CYS A 128 -9.21 17.42 -3.47
C CYS A 128 -7.97 16.97 -2.68
N SER A 129 -6.85 16.71 -3.37
CA SER A 129 -5.55 16.32 -2.83
C SER A 129 -5.55 15.04 -1.97
N VAL A 130 -6.59 14.20 -2.02
CA VAL A 130 -6.64 12.95 -1.23
C VAL A 130 -5.61 11.94 -1.75
N PRO A 131 -4.82 11.30 -0.88
CA PRO A 131 -3.94 10.22 -1.29
C PRO A 131 -4.78 9.01 -1.71
N LEU A 132 -4.48 8.42 -2.87
CA LEU A 132 -5.30 7.33 -3.42
C LEU A 132 -4.63 5.98 -3.20
N TYR A 133 -3.47 5.77 -3.82
CA TYR A 133 -2.75 4.50 -3.73
C TYR A 133 -1.27 4.65 -4.09
N ASN A 134 -0.47 3.67 -3.68
CA ASN A 134 0.94 3.56 -4.04
C ASN A 134 1.28 2.18 -4.60
N THR A 135 2.34 2.15 -5.41
CA THR A 135 2.84 0.91 -6.00
C THR A 135 4.30 1.08 -6.41
N VAL A 136 4.98 -0.04 -6.60
CA VAL A 136 6.23 -0.13 -7.36
C VAL A 136 5.91 -0.84 -8.68
N ASP A 137 6.45 -0.35 -9.79
CA ASP A 137 6.10 -0.85 -11.13
C ASP A 137 6.30 -2.38 -11.27
N PHE A 138 7.48 -2.88 -10.92
CA PHE A 138 7.80 -4.32 -11.08
C PHE A 138 7.16 -5.24 -10.03
N LEU A 139 6.55 -4.69 -8.97
CA LEU A 139 5.91 -5.46 -7.90
C LEU A 139 4.43 -5.71 -8.21
N GLY A 140 3.90 -6.78 -7.62
CA GLY A 140 2.54 -7.24 -7.85
C GLY A 140 1.44 -6.56 -7.03
N PHE A 141 1.83 -5.72 -6.07
CA PHE A 141 0.93 -5.14 -5.09
C PHE A 141 0.55 -3.70 -5.44
N VAL A 142 -0.57 -3.26 -4.88
CA VAL A 142 -0.94 -1.86 -4.71
C VAL A 142 -1.34 -1.64 -3.25
N GLY A 143 -0.84 -0.58 -2.63
CA GLY A 143 -1.27 -0.13 -1.30
C GLY A 143 -2.26 1.02 -1.46
N VAL A 144 -3.53 0.80 -1.13
CA VAL A 144 -4.59 1.81 -1.21
C VAL A 144 -4.71 2.51 0.13
N PHE A 145 -4.66 3.84 0.17
CA PHE A 145 -4.74 4.59 1.43
C PHE A 145 -6.15 4.50 2.00
N THR A 146 -6.27 4.40 3.34
CA THR A 146 -7.58 4.30 3.99
C THR A 146 -8.42 5.56 3.84
N ASP A 147 -7.80 6.73 3.62
CA ASP A 147 -8.47 7.99 3.27
C ASP A 147 -9.33 7.90 2.00
N PHE A 148 -9.04 6.92 1.15
CA PHE A 148 -9.72 6.66 -0.10
C PHE A 148 -10.65 5.45 -0.03
N LEU A 149 -10.82 4.84 1.15
CA LEU A 149 -11.62 3.62 1.35
C LEU A 149 -12.75 3.87 2.33
N ASP A 150 -13.84 3.12 2.15
CA ASP A 150 -14.93 3.06 3.13
C ASP A 150 -14.55 2.18 4.36
N GLU A 151 -15.47 2.11 5.33
CA GLU A 151 -15.28 1.38 6.59
C GLU A 151 -15.04 -0.13 6.42
N HIS A 152 -15.47 -0.73 5.31
CA HIS A 152 -15.25 -2.17 5.02
C HIS A 152 -13.76 -2.50 4.86
N CYS A 153 -12.90 -1.49 4.68
CA CYS A 153 -11.46 -1.68 4.68
C CYS A 153 -10.94 -2.31 5.98
N MET A 154 -11.68 -2.22 7.10
CA MET A 154 -11.31 -2.82 8.39
C MET A 154 -11.45 -4.35 8.42
N GLU A 155 -12.17 -4.94 7.48
CA GLU A 155 -12.38 -6.39 7.40
C GLU A 155 -11.18 -7.14 6.77
N TYR A 156 -10.29 -6.45 6.07
CA TYR A 156 -9.05 -7.02 5.53
C TYR A 156 -8.09 -7.48 6.65
N ALA A 157 -7.23 -8.45 6.34
CA ALA A 157 -6.31 -9.06 7.33
C ALA A 157 -5.28 -8.05 7.86
N GLY A 158 -4.86 -8.15 9.12
CA GLY A 158 -3.98 -7.19 9.80
C GLY A 158 -4.72 -6.28 10.80
N PRO A 159 -4.13 -5.14 11.21
CA PRO A 159 -2.99 -4.48 10.57
C PRO A 159 -1.65 -5.11 10.94
N ILE A 160 -0.66 -5.01 10.04
CA ILE A 160 0.75 -5.18 10.39
C ILE A 160 1.41 -3.80 10.55
N ARG A 161 2.51 -3.73 11.31
CA ARG A 161 3.35 -2.54 11.37
C ARG A 161 4.52 -2.65 10.39
N MET A 162 4.79 -1.58 9.67
CA MET A 162 6.01 -1.41 8.86
C MET A 162 6.83 -0.25 9.43
N PHE A 163 8.13 -0.49 9.66
CA PHE A 163 9.07 0.47 10.25
C PHE A 163 8.67 1.02 11.63
N PRO A 164 8.15 0.20 12.57
CA PRO A 164 7.67 0.67 13.88
C PRO A 164 8.69 1.48 14.68
N GLU A 165 9.99 1.28 14.45
CA GLU A 165 11.10 2.03 15.03
C GLU A 165 11.10 3.53 14.66
N GLU A 166 10.44 3.91 13.57
CA GLU A 166 10.31 5.30 13.12
C GLU A 166 9.03 5.99 13.63
N ALA A 167 8.23 5.32 14.47
CA ALA A 167 6.98 5.88 14.97
C ALA A 167 7.19 7.12 15.86
N LEU A 168 6.22 8.05 15.82
CA LEU A 168 6.18 9.20 16.72
C LEU A 168 5.59 8.74 18.06
N GLY A 169 6.44 8.18 18.93
CA GLY A 169 6.05 7.61 20.21
C GLY A 169 5.95 6.08 20.19
N ALA A 170 5.20 5.51 21.13
CA ALA A 170 5.06 4.06 21.29
C ALA A 170 3.69 3.60 20.74
N PRO A 171 3.60 3.16 19.47
CA PRO A 171 2.33 2.69 18.93
C PRO A 171 1.91 1.39 19.61
N PRO A 172 0.59 1.14 19.78
CA PRO A 172 0.10 -0.11 20.36
C PRO A 172 0.58 -1.32 19.54
N ASN A 173 0.68 -2.47 20.21
CA ASN A 173 0.99 -3.71 19.51
C ASN A 173 -0.20 -4.07 18.60
N PRO A 174 0.05 -4.38 17.31
CA PRO A 174 -1.02 -4.74 16.40
C PRO A 174 -1.57 -6.11 16.77
N GLU A 175 -2.88 -6.27 16.66
CA GLU A 175 -3.55 -7.58 16.59
C GLU A 175 -3.35 -8.17 15.18
N ALA A 176 -2.10 -8.41 14.79
CA ALA A 176 -1.77 -8.88 13.45
C ALA A 176 -2.05 -10.39 13.32
N ASP A 177 -3.06 -10.77 12.53
CA ASP A 177 -3.33 -12.16 12.13
C ASP A 177 -2.47 -12.62 10.92
N VAL A 178 -1.49 -11.79 10.53
CA VAL A 178 -0.58 -12.02 9.40
C VAL A 178 0.85 -12.25 9.91
N SER A 179 1.37 -13.45 9.69
CA SER A 179 2.76 -13.79 10.01
C SER A 179 3.71 -13.48 8.85
N PHE A 180 5.01 -13.38 9.11
CA PHE A 180 6.02 -13.11 8.08
C PHE A 180 6.00 -14.13 6.91
N PRO A 181 5.88 -15.46 7.14
CA PRO A 181 5.73 -16.42 6.04
C PRO A 181 4.46 -16.23 5.21
N ASP A 182 3.37 -15.75 5.82
CA ASP A 182 2.13 -15.44 5.12
C ASP A 182 2.27 -14.16 4.28
N LEU A 183 2.87 -13.12 4.85
CA LEU A 183 3.24 -11.88 4.14
C LEU A 183 4.09 -12.20 2.90
N PHE A 184 5.18 -12.95 3.07
CA PHE A 184 6.07 -13.33 1.96
C PHE A 184 5.32 -14.12 0.87
N TRP A 185 4.47 -15.07 1.27
CA TRP A 185 3.65 -15.85 0.33
C TRP A 185 2.69 -14.97 -0.48
N LYS A 186 2.04 -13.99 0.17
CA LYS A 186 1.20 -12.99 -0.50
C LYS A 186 2.01 -12.20 -1.53
N GLN A 187 3.19 -11.68 -1.16
CA GLN A 187 4.05 -10.93 -2.08
C GLN A 187 4.43 -11.74 -3.34
N LEU A 188 4.79 -13.02 -3.17
CA LEU A 188 5.10 -13.90 -4.30
C LEU A 188 3.89 -14.11 -5.21
N ARG A 189 2.71 -14.34 -4.64
CA ARG A 189 1.47 -14.54 -5.41
C ARG A 189 1.11 -13.31 -6.23
N TYR A 190 1.26 -12.12 -5.65
CA TYR A 190 0.94 -10.86 -6.32
C TYR A 190 1.69 -10.68 -7.65
N LEU A 191 2.88 -11.29 -7.81
CA LEU A 191 3.68 -11.18 -9.03
C LEU A 191 2.93 -11.58 -10.31
N TRP A 192 1.94 -12.49 -10.21
CA TRP A 192 1.08 -12.85 -11.35
C TRP A 192 0.31 -11.66 -11.93
N TRP A 193 0.05 -10.64 -11.12
CA TRP A 193 -0.75 -9.46 -11.48
C TRP A 193 0.09 -8.18 -11.56
N ARG A 194 1.43 -8.28 -11.64
CA ARG A 194 2.32 -7.10 -11.65
C ARG A 194 2.04 -6.09 -12.78
N LYS A 195 1.47 -6.55 -13.89
CA LYS A 195 1.10 -5.72 -15.06
C LYS A 195 -0.37 -5.27 -15.07
N CYS A 196 -1.14 -5.59 -14.03
CA CYS A 196 -2.56 -5.21 -13.94
C CYS A 196 -2.73 -3.83 -13.30
N GLY A 197 -3.97 -3.35 -13.30
CA GLY A 197 -4.42 -2.17 -12.57
C GLY A 197 -4.45 -0.89 -13.40
N PRO A 198 -4.97 0.20 -12.83
CA PRO A 198 -5.24 1.47 -13.53
C PRO A 198 -4.02 2.41 -13.54
N PHE A 199 -2.79 1.86 -13.50
CA PHE A 199 -1.59 2.66 -13.30
C PHE A 199 -1.10 3.24 -14.62
N ASP A 200 -1.18 4.56 -14.76
CA ASP A 200 -0.47 5.28 -15.80
C ASP A 200 0.91 5.70 -15.25
N TYR A 201 1.94 4.97 -15.66
CA TYR A 201 3.33 5.26 -15.32
C TYR A 201 3.98 6.31 -16.24
N THR A 202 3.28 6.70 -17.32
CA THR A 202 3.76 7.65 -18.34
C THR A 202 3.48 9.10 -17.98
N GLN A 203 2.61 9.35 -17.00
CA GLN A 203 2.37 10.69 -16.48
C GLN A 203 3.66 11.35 -16.02
N GLU A 204 3.82 12.64 -16.33
CA GLU A 204 4.86 13.46 -15.72
C GLU A 204 4.60 13.57 -14.22
N PRO A 205 5.50 13.03 -13.37
CA PRO A 205 5.28 12.98 -11.94
C PRO A 205 5.52 14.35 -11.29
N VAL A 206 4.68 14.71 -10.32
CA VAL A 206 4.97 15.81 -9.41
C VAL A 206 5.98 15.34 -8.37
N TYR A 207 7.07 16.10 -8.20
CA TYR A 207 8.12 15.77 -7.24
C TYR A 207 7.97 16.54 -5.94
N TRP A 208 8.31 15.90 -4.82
CA TRP A 208 8.57 16.57 -3.55
C TRP A 208 9.99 16.26 -3.06
N ALA A 209 10.65 17.25 -2.47
CA ALA A 209 11.96 17.11 -1.85
C ALA A 209 11.82 16.69 -0.37
N SER A 210 12.82 16.00 0.18
CA SER A 210 12.88 15.81 1.63
C SER A 210 13.39 17.08 2.31
N ALA A 211 12.92 17.35 3.54
CA ALA A 211 13.39 18.49 4.33
C ALA A 211 14.90 18.42 4.67
N SER A 212 15.54 17.26 4.49
CA SER A 212 16.98 17.05 4.69
C SER A 212 17.85 17.64 3.57
N ASP A 213 17.29 17.85 2.37
CA ASP A 213 18.07 18.24 1.19
C ASP A 213 18.26 19.77 1.11
N THR A 214 17.48 20.53 1.89
CA THR A 214 17.58 21.99 2.04
C THR A 214 18.66 22.48 3.01
N LYS A 215 19.41 21.58 3.67
CA LYS A 215 20.41 21.93 4.70
C LYS A 215 21.86 21.92 4.21
N LYS A 216 22.10 21.90 2.90
CA LYS A 216 23.47 21.80 2.35
C LYS A 216 24.06 23.10 1.80
N ASP A 217 23.28 24.18 1.85
CA ASP A 217 23.71 25.52 1.45
C ASP A 217 23.54 26.48 2.63
N ASP A 218 24.38 26.33 3.65
CA ASP A 218 24.71 27.36 4.66
C ASP A 218 26.13 27.12 5.21
#